data_AF-A0A9X4KF12-F1
#
_entry.id   AF-A0A9X4KF12-F1
#
_cell.length_a   1.000
_cell.length_b   1.000
_cell.length_c   1.000
_cell.angle_alpha   90.00
_cell.angle_beta   90.00
_cell.angle_gamma   90.00
#
_symmetry.space_group_name_H-M   'P 1'
#
loop_
_entity.id
_entity.type
_entity.pdbx_description
1 polymer ?
#
loop_
_entity_poly.entity_id
_entity_poly.type
_entity_poly.pdbx_seq_one_letter_code
_entity_poly.pdbx_strand_id
1 'polypeptide(L)'
;MHRTTEPLSDNKNTRRWEGHSVNPRTFEIASCGTLQLTDLRPELPEYYRVGHEVASFSNPRELTEIIDYYLRNEEARLNVAARGYRRTRAEHTFVGRVSRLLDTMGLADPAQPPAGEG
;
A
#
# COMPACT_ATOMS: atom_id res chain seq x y z
N MET A 1 3.64 6.35 13.35
CA MET A 1 2.51 7.18 13.81
C MET A 1 1.37 6.99 12.82
N HIS A 2 0.25 6.39 13.22
CA HIS A 2 -0.94 6.24 12.39
C HIS A 2 -1.67 7.59 12.38
N ARG A 3 -1.95 8.17 11.20
CA ARG A 3 -2.68 9.44 11.08
C ARG A 3 -4.16 9.11 10.92
N THR A 4 -4.96 9.46 11.91
CA THR A 4 -6.42 9.38 11.88
C THR A 4 -6.96 10.22 10.71
N THR A 5 -8.02 9.73 10.04
CA THR A 5 -8.78 10.48 9.03
C THR A 5 -9.63 11.58 9.67
N GLU A 6 -9.99 11.40 10.95
CA GLU A 6 -10.86 12.32 11.66
C GLU A 6 -10.11 13.58 12.14
N PRO A 7 -10.75 14.75 12.09
CA PRO A 7 -10.16 16.00 12.53
C PRO A 7 -10.10 16.09 14.06
N LEU A 8 -9.08 15.47 14.69
CA LEU A 8 -8.73 15.69 16.10
C LEU A 8 -7.23 15.98 16.31
N SER A 9 -6.86 16.31 17.55
CA SER A 9 -5.76 17.23 17.94
C SER A 9 -4.33 16.84 17.56
N ASP A 10 -4.12 15.66 16.97
CA ASP A 10 -2.83 15.14 16.52
C ASP A 10 -2.59 15.39 15.02
N ASN A 11 -3.63 15.76 14.27
CA ASN A 11 -3.53 16.10 12.86
C ASN A 11 -3.05 17.56 12.68
N LYS A 12 -1.74 17.74 12.43
CA LYS A 12 -1.13 19.05 12.11
C LYS A 12 -1.54 19.61 10.73
N ASN A 13 -2.49 18.97 10.02
CA ASN A 13 -3.06 19.51 8.80
C ASN A 13 -3.97 20.71 9.11
N THR A 14 -3.37 21.90 9.18
CA THR A 14 -4.09 23.17 9.41
C THR A 14 -5.16 23.45 8.37
N ARG A 15 -5.07 22.83 7.18
CA ARG A 15 -6.03 22.96 6.08
C ARG A 15 -7.18 21.94 6.12
N ARG A 16 -7.18 21.01 7.09
CA ARG A 16 -8.22 19.97 7.29
C ARG A 16 -8.52 19.12 6.04
N TRP A 17 -7.55 18.94 5.15
CA TRP A 17 -7.74 18.05 4.01
C TRP A 17 -7.80 16.60 4.47
N GLU A 18 -8.75 15.86 3.91
CA GLU A 18 -8.89 14.43 4.12
C GLU A 18 -7.66 13.69 3.57
N GLY A 19 -7.19 12.70 4.33
CA GLY A 19 -6.05 11.88 3.94
C GLY A 19 -6.50 10.77 2.99
N HIS A 20 -6.54 11.05 1.69
CA HIS A 20 -6.88 10.07 0.65
C HIS A 20 -5.74 9.10 0.33
N SER A 21 -4.50 9.58 0.44
CA SER A 21 -3.31 8.85 0.03
C SER A 21 -2.87 7.76 0.99
N VAL A 22 -2.29 6.70 0.43
CA VAL A 22 -1.61 5.67 1.21
C VAL A 22 -0.29 6.19 1.81
N ASN A 23 0.11 5.65 2.96
CA ASN A 23 1.42 5.92 3.56
C ASN A 23 2.51 5.16 2.77
N PRO A 24 3.72 5.71 2.55
CA PRO A 24 4.86 4.98 1.97
C PRO A 24 5.10 3.59 2.61
N ARG A 25 4.84 3.48 3.91
CA ARG A 25 4.88 2.22 4.67
C ARG A 25 4.04 1.08 4.05
N THR A 26 3.01 1.41 3.30
CA THR A 26 2.19 0.43 2.55
C THR A 26 3.03 -0.34 1.54
N PHE A 27 3.98 0.33 0.88
CA PHE A 27 4.90 -0.32 -0.05
C PHE A 27 6.03 -1.02 0.70
N GLU A 28 6.54 -0.41 1.77
CA GLU A 28 7.62 -0.99 2.59
C GLU A 28 7.20 -2.33 3.22
N ILE A 29 6.02 -2.39 3.86
CA ILE A 29 5.51 -3.63 4.47
C ILE A 29 5.32 -4.71 3.41
N ALA A 30 4.66 -4.38 2.28
CA ALA A 30 4.46 -5.32 1.19
C ALA A 30 5.81 -5.84 0.64
N SER A 31 6.84 -4.99 0.55
CA SER A 31 8.19 -5.39 0.10
C SER A 31 8.88 -6.39 1.03
N CYS A 32 8.46 -6.48 2.31
CA CYS A 32 8.94 -7.48 3.25
C CYS A 32 8.24 -8.84 3.11
N GLY A 33 7.22 -8.97 2.25
CA GLY A 33 6.47 -10.22 2.08
C GLY A 33 5.65 -10.61 3.31
N THR A 34 5.14 -9.63 4.05
CA THR A 34 4.29 -9.83 5.23
C THR A 34 2.85 -9.39 4.96
N LEU A 35 1.91 -9.97 5.71
CA LEU A 35 0.51 -9.55 5.62
C LEU A 35 0.38 -8.12 6.14
N GLN A 36 -0.18 -7.24 5.31
CA GLN A 36 -0.60 -5.91 5.73
C GLN A 36 -2.11 -5.88 5.99
N LEU A 37 -2.48 -5.38 7.17
CA LEU A 37 -3.85 -5.02 7.53
C LEU A 37 -3.91 -3.52 7.82
N THR A 38 -4.74 -2.79 7.09
CA THR A 38 -4.82 -1.32 7.15
C THR A 38 -6.26 -0.84 7.10
N ASP A 39 -6.52 0.39 7.56
CA ASP A 39 -7.79 1.06 7.29
C ASP A 39 -7.97 1.28 5.78
N LEU A 40 -9.22 1.23 5.30
CA LEU A 40 -9.53 1.46 3.89
C LEU A 40 -9.40 2.96 3.55
N ARG A 41 -8.40 3.29 2.72
CA ARG A 41 -8.20 4.62 2.15
C ARG A 41 -8.76 4.70 0.73
N PRO A 42 -9.30 5.84 0.28
CA PRO A 42 -9.82 6.02 -1.06
C PRO A 42 -8.85 5.65 -2.19
N GLU A 43 -7.55 5.97 -2.04
CA GLU A 43 -6.54 5.66 -3.06
C GLU A 43 -5.94 4.25 -2.93
N LEU A 44 -6.23 3.50 -1.85
CA LEU A 44 -5.65 2.16 -1.66
C LEU A 44 -5.93 1.21 -2.86
N PRO A 45 -7.15 1.20 -3.45
CA PRO A 45 -7.46 0.39 -4.63
C PRO A 45 -6.67 0.77 -5.90
N GLU A 46 -6.08 1.98 -5.96
CA GLU A 46 -5.23 2.37 -7.10
C GLU A 46 -3.88 1.66 -7.09
N TYR A 47 -3.42 1.24 -5.89
CA TYR A 47 -2.12 0.60 -5.71
C TYR A 47 -2.22 -0.91 -5.58
N TYR A 48 -3.25 -1.40 -4.88
CA TYR A 48 -3.43 -2.82 -4.55
C TYR A 48 -4.89 -3.29 -4.66
N ARG A 49 -5.06 -4.56 -5.02
CA ARG A 49 -6.36 -5.25 -4.91
C ARG A 49 -6.65 -5.62 -3.45
N VAL A 50 -7.55 -4.88 -2.82
CA VAL A 50 -8.02 -5.12 -1.45
C VAL A 50 -8.64 -6.53 -1.33
N GLY A 51 -8.28 -7.25 -0.26
CA GLY A 51 -8.66 -8.65 -0.02
C GLY A 51 -7.81 -9.68 -0.77
N HIS A 52 -6.96 -9.25 -1.70
CA HIS A 52 -6.14 -10.13 -2.55
C HIS A 52 -4.65 -9.88 -2.38
N GLU A 53 -4.22 -8.62 -2.35
CA GLU A 53 -2.82 -8.19 -2.19
C GLU A 53 -2.56 -7.52 -0.85
N VAL A 54 -3.60 -6.93 -0.24
CA VAL A 54 -3.59 -6.31 1.09
C VAL A 54 -4.93 -6.57 1.77
N ALA A 55 -4.97 -6.63 3.10
CA ALA A 55 -6.22 -6.70 3.85
C ALA A 55 -6.62 -5.31 4.37
N SER A 56 -7.91 -5.01 4.42
CA SER A 56 -8.41 -3.77 5.02
C SER A 56 -9.65 -3.97 5.88
N PHE A 57 -9.89 -3.02 6.78
CA PHE A 57 -11.07 -2.95 7.64
C PHE A 57 -11.68 -1.53 7.59
N SER A 58 -12.98 -1.44 7.85
CA SER A 58 -13.72 -0.17 7.90
C SER A 58 -14.17 0.20 9.31
N ASN A 59 -14.14 -0.76 10.25
CA ASN A 59 -14.53 -0.54 11.64
C ASN A 59 -13.77 -1.50 12.59
N PRO A 60 -13.79 -1.25 13.91
CA PRO A 60 -13.07 -2.07 14.88
C PRO A 60 -13.51 -3.53 14.95
N ARG A 61 -14.80 -3.83 14.68
CA ARG A 61 -15.30 -5.21 14.67
C ARG A 61 -14.68 -6.00 13.53
N GLU A 62 -14.70 -5.45 12.32
CA GLU A 62 -14.04 -6.05 11.15
C GLU A 62 -12.54 -6.25 11.37
N LEU A 63 -11.87 -5.28 12.01
CA LEU A 63 -10.45 -5.41 12.36
C LEU A 63 -10.20 -6.68 13.20
N THR A 64 -10.98 -6.87 14.27
CA THR A 64 -10.86 -8.05 15.12
C THR A 64 -11.14 -9.35 14.36
N GLU A 65 -12.21 -9.38 13.57
CA GLU A 65 -12.59 -10.56 12.77
C GLU A 65 -11.49 -10.95 11.76
N ILE A 66 -10.89 -9.96 11.09
CA ILE A 66 -9.82 -10.19 10.11
C ILE A 66 -8.53 -10.67 10.78
N ILE A 67 -8.17 -10.11 11.94
CA ILE A 67 -7.03 -10.58 12.74
C ILE A 67 -7.24 -12.06 13.10
N ASP A 68 -8.40 -12.38 13.67
CA ASP A 68 -8.75 -13.74 14.07
C ASP A 68 -8.71 -14.72 12.89
N TYR A 69 -9.20 -14.30 11.73
CA TYR A 69 -9.17 -15.10 10.50
C TYR A 69 -7.73 -15.42 10.08
N TYR A 70 -6.86 -14.43 9.94
CA TYR A 70 -5.49 -14.65 9.46
C TYR A 70 -4.54 -15.28 10.49
N LEU A 71 -4.90 -15.23 11.79
CA LEU A 71 -4.21 -16.00 12.83
C LEU A 71 -4.55 -17.50 12.72
N ARG A 72 -5.78 -17.84 12.34
CA ARG A 72 -6.23 -19.24 12.18
C ARG A 72 -5.97 -19.83 10.78
N ASN A 73 -5.73 -18.97 9.77
CA ASN A 73 -5.57 -19.38 8.37
C ASN A 73 -4.21 -18.91 7.82
N GLU A 74 -3.14 -19.64 8.16
CA GLU A 74 -1.78 -19.30 7.75
C GLU A 74 -1.59 -19.29 6.23
N GLU A 75 -2.17 -20.25 5.51
CA GLU A 75 -2.05 -20.28 4.04
C GLU A 75 -2.66 -19.04 3.40
N ALA A 76 -3.86 -18.62 3.83
CA ALA A 76 -4.49 -17.39 3.36
C ALA A 76 -3.62 -16.17 3.67
N ARG A 77 -3.03 -16.10 4.86
CA ARG A 77 -2.13 -15.02 5.29
C ARG A 77 -0.91 -14.91 4.38
N LEU A 78 -0.23 -16.04 4.14
CA LEU A 78 0.95 -16.12 3.28
C LEU A 78 0.62 -15.80 1.82
N ASN A 79 -0.53 -16.25 1.33
CA ASN A 79 -0.98 -15.97 -0.03
C ASN A 79 -1.19 -14.49 -0.30
N VAL A 80 -1.83 -13.76 0.61
CA VAL A 80 -2.02 -12.30 0.48
C VAL A 80 -0.68 -11.58 0.54
N ALA A 81 0.16 -11.93 1.53
CA ALA A 81 1.49 -11.35 1.68
C ALA A 81 2.37 -11.54 0.42
N ALA A 82 2.36 -12.73 -0.17
CA ALA A 82 3.11 -13.04 -1.39
C ALA A 82 2.56 -12.32 -2.63
N ARG A 83 1.24 -12.06 -2.70
CA ARG A 83 0.62 -11.28 -3.78
C ARG A 83 1.00 -9.79 -3.65
N GLY A 84 0.92 -9.24 -2.44
CA GLY A 84 1.35 -7.87 -2.14
C GLY A 84 2.83 -7.65 -2.47
N TYR A 85 3.72 -8.57 -2.06
CA TYR A 85 5.14 -8.53 -2.41
C TYR A 85 5.40 -8.47 -3.91
N ARG A 86 4.77 -9.37 -4.68
CA ARG A 86 4.91 -9.41 -6.14
C ARG A 86 4.44 -8.13 -6.81
N ARG A 87 3.30 -7.58 -6.37
CA ARG A 87 2.77 -6.31 -6.86
C ARG A 87 3.76 -5.16 -6.60
N THR A 88 4.31 -5.07 -5.39
CA THR A 88 5.27 -4.02 -5.03
C THR A 88 6.55 -4.11 -5.82
N ARG A 89 7.11 -5.31 -5.95
CA ARG A 89 8.35 -5.54 -6.70
C ARG A 89 8.19 -5.21 -8.18
N ALA A 90 7.02 -5.53 -8.76
CA ALA A 90 6.74 -5.24 -10.17
C ALA A 90 6.50 -3.74 -10.43
N GLU A 91 5.73 -3.05 -9.58
CA GLU A 91 5.13 -1.76 -9.97
C GLU A 91 5.40 -0.60 -9.01
N HIS A 92 5.79 -0.88 -7.76
CA HIS A 92 5.89 0.15 -6.73
C HIS A 92 7.31 0.35 -6.20
N THR A 93 8.31 0.01 -7.01
CA THR A 93 9.72 0.28 -6.66
C THR A 93 10.02 1.76 -6.76
N PHE A 94 10.93 2.25 -5.92
CA PHE A 94 11.39 3.64 -5.97
C PHE A 94 12.03 3.95 -7.33
N VAL A 95 12.86 3.04 -7.83
CA VAL A 95 13.50 3.14 -9.15
C VAL A 95 12.45 3.29 -10.24
N GLY A 96 11.44 2.41 -10.30
CA GLY A 96 10.38 2.49 -11.31
C GLY A 96 9.59 3.80 -11.26
N ARG A 97 9.33 4.32 -10.05
CA ARG A 97 8.64 5.61 -9.88
C ARG A 97 9.49 6.80 -10.34
N VAL A 98 10.79 6.80 -10.06
CA VAL A 98 11.72 7.84 -10.53
C VAL A 98 11.85 7.80 -12.05
N SER A 99 12.01 6.61 -12.65
CA SER A 99 12.07 6.46 -14.11
C SER A 99 10.79 7.00 -14.77
N ARG A 100 9.61 6.66 -14.24
CA ARG A 100 8.32 7.19 -14.73
C ARG A 100 8.20 8.71 -14.58
N LEU A 101 8.71 9.27 -13.49
CA LEU A 101 8.72 10.72 -13.28
C LEU A 101 9.56 11.43 -14.34
N LEU A 102 10.78 10.93 -14.59
CA LEU A 102 11.68 11.49 -15.60
C LEU A 102 11.08 11.36 -17.00
N ASP A 103 10.49 10.22 -17.33
CA ASP A 103 9.79 10.01 -18.60
C ASP A 103 8.64 10.99 -18.80
N THR A 104 7.81 11.20 -17.78
CA THR A 104 6.71 12.19 -17.82
C THR A 104 7.21 13.62 -18.03
N MET A 105 8.45 13.92 -17.64
CA MET A 105 9.11 15.22 -17.85
C MET A 105 9.86 15.32 -19.19
N GLY A 106 9.90 14.25 -19.99
CA GLY A 106 10.70 14.18 -21.22
C GLY A 106 12.21 14.03 -20.98
N LEU A 107 12.59 13.54 -19.80
CA LEU A 107 13.97 13.35 -19.35
C LEU A 107 14.36 11.86 -19.24
N ALA A 108 13.60 10.97 -19.89
CA ALA A 108 13.92 9.55 -19.90
C ALA A 108 15.30 9.29 -20.53
N ASP A 109 16.09 8.43 -19.88
CA ASP A 109 17.30 7.88 -20.47
C ASP A 109 16.90 6.76 -21.45
N PRO A 110 17.18 6.89 -22.76
CA PRO A 110 16.84 5.86 -23.74
C PRO A 110 17.56 4.53 -23.51
N ALA A 111 18.59 4.48 -22.65
CA ALA A 111 19.32 3.25 -22.31
C ALA A 111 18.74 2.48 -21.09
N GLN A 112 17.75 3.03 -20.38
CA GLN A 112 17.18 2.39 -19.20
C GLN A 112 16.00 1.48 -19.59
N PRO A 113 15.95 0.21 -19.12
CA PRO A 113 14.82 -0.66 -19.41
C PRO A 113 13.52 -0.09 -18.82
N PRO A 114 12.35 -0.40 -19.42
CA PRO A 114 11.07 0.09 -18.93
C PRO A 114 10.82 -0.35 -17.49
N ALA A 115 10.14 0.50 -16.72
CA ALA A 115 9.83 0.23 -15.32
C ALA A 115 8.97 -1.05 -15.18
N GLY A 116 9.54 -2.13 -14.66
CA GLY A 116 8.81 -3.35 -14.28
C GLY A 116 9.41 -4.70 -14.73
N GLU A 117 10.59 -4.74 -15.36
CA GLU A 117 11.17 -5.97 -15.92
C GLU A 117 12.26 -6.68 -15.07
N GLY A 118 12.15 -6.72 -13.72
CA GLY A 118 13.16 -7.36 -12.84
C GLY A 118 12.65 -8.13 -11.61
#